data_AF-A0A7C7NC00-F1
#
_entry.id   AF-A0A7C7NC00-F1
#
_cell.length_a   1.000
_cell.length_b   1.000
_cell.length_c   1.000
_cell.angle_alpha   90.00
_cell.angle_beta   90.00
_cell.angle_gamma   90.00
#
_symmetry.space_group_name_H-M   'P 1'
#
loop_
_entity.id
_entity.type
_entity.pdbx_description
1 polymer ?
#
loop_
_entity_poly.entity_id
_entity_poly.type
_entity_poly.pdbx_seq_one_letter_code
_entity_poly.pdbx_strand_id
1 'polypeptide(L)'
;MSLWLFVTGVLLIASPSFGFEVPDLKTPESFIVDSSSGEYYISNINGSPVHRDNDGFITKLRSDGSIVARTFIKGGAHGIELNAPKGLAIIRNVCM
;
A
#
# COMPACT_ATOMS: atom_id res chain seq x y z
N MET A 1 37.94 -31.80 34.31
CA MET A 1 36.46 -31.97 34.23
C MET A 1 35.86 -30.97 35.20
N SER A 2 35.01 -29.99 34.86
CA SER A 2 33.83 -29.96 33.99
C SER A 2 33.69 -28.51 33.46
N LEU A 3 34.06 -28.22 32.21
CA LEU A 3 33.20 -28.03 31.03
C LEU A 3 31.69 -27.82 31.31
N TRP A 4 31.15 -26.79 30.65
CA TRP A 4 29.73 -26.41 30.48
C TRP A 4 29.06 -25.51 31.54
N LEU A 5 29.49 -24.24 31.62
CA LEU A 5 28.49 -23.17 31.59
C LEU A 5 28.22 -22.85 30.11
N PHE A 6 27.20 -23.49 29.54
CA PHE A 6 26.63 -23.09 28.26
C PHE A 6 26.15 -21.64 28.43
N VAL A 7 26.92 -20.71 27.88
CA VAL A 7 26.50 -19.34 27.62
C VAL A 7 25.39 -19.43 26.58
N THR A 8 24.14 -19.53 27.01
CA THR A 8 22.96 -19.31 26.15
C THR A 8 22.85 -17.80 25.91
N GLY A 9 23.78 -17.27 25.11
CA GLY A 9 23.64 -15.96 24.51
C GLY A 9 22.56 -16.04 23.45
N VAL A 10 21.33 -15.68 23.80
CA VAL A 10 20.28 -15.41 22.81
C VAL A 10 20.72 -14.17 22.03
N LEU A 11 21.21 -14.37 20.82
CA LEU A 11 21.52 -13.29 19.89
C LEU A 11 20.21 -12.75 19.33
N LEU A 12 19.73 -11.63 19.88
CA LEU A 12 18.63 -10.86 19.31
C LEU A 12 19.12 -10.21 18.01
N ILE A 13 18.92 -10.90 16.89
CA ILE A 13 19.16 -10.31 15.56
C ILE A 13 17.99 -9.37 15.28
N ALA A 14 18.20 -8.06 15.44
CA ALA A 14 17.24 -7.06 14.97
C ALA A 14 17.11 -7.24 13.45
N SER A 15 15.92 -7.62 12.99
CA SER A 15 15.65 -7.72 11.56
C SER A 15 15.66 -6.30 10.97
N PRO A 16 16.42 -6.02 9.90
CA PRO A 16 16.39 -4.72 9.27
C PRO A 16 14.95 -4.45 8.78
N SER A 17 14.35 -3.37 9.26
CA SER A 17 13.10 -2.87 8.71
C SER A 17 13.42 -1.95 7.53
N PHE A 18 12.79 -2.22 6.39
CA PHE A 18 12.83 -1.32 5.24
C PHE A 18 11.53 -0.53 5.22
N GLY A 19 11.64 0.79 5.07
CA GLY A 19 10.51 1.70 4.94
C GLY A 19 10.83 2.75 3.89
N PHE A 20 9.82 3.16 3.13
CA PHE A 20 9.91 4.24 2.17
C PHE A 20 8.72 5.19 2.34
N GLU A 21 8.93 6.45 1.96
CA GLU A 21 7.87 7.45 1.93
C GLU A 21 7.28 7.55 0.53
N VAL A 22 5.97 7.76 0.45
CA VAL A 22 5.26 8.03 -0.80
C VAL A 22 4.73 9.46 -0.73
N PRO A 23 5.42 10.44 -1.34
CA PRO A 23 5.06 11.84 -1.20
C PRO A 23 3.77 12.18 -1.97
N ASP A 24 3.18 13.32 -1.62
CA ASP A 24 1.96 13.94 -2.19
C ASP A 24 0.80 12.98 -2.52
N LEU A 25 0.54 12.04 -1.62
CA LEU A 25 -0.75 11.34 -1.56
C LEU A 25 -1.85 12.31 -1.11
N LYS A 26 -3.09 12.04 -1.49
CA LYS A 26 -4.25 12.83 -1.06
C LYS A 26 -5.12 12.01 -0.14
N THR A 27 -5.10 12.36 1.15
CA THR A 27 -5.89 11.69 2.20
C THR A 27 -5.92 10.17 1.98
N PRO A 28 -4.76 9.50 2.08
CA PRO A 28 -4.68 8.06 1.80
C PRO A 28 -5.47 7.29 2.86
N GLU A 29 -6.29 6.32 2.44
CA GLU A 29 -7.17 5.57 3.36
C GLU A 29 -6.81 4.09 3.47
N SER A 30 -6.43 3.44 2.36
CA SER A 30 -6.16 2.01 2.32
C SER A 30 -4.92 1.69 1.50
N PHE A 31 -4.24 0.61 1.87
CA PHE A 31 -3.06 0.06 1.19
C PHE A 31 -3.24 -1.45 1.03
N ILE A 32 -2.94 -1.98 -0.16
CA ILE A 32 -2.94 -3.42 -0.42
C ILE A 32 -1.78 -3.80 -1.32
N VAL A 33 -1.27 -5.01 -1.13
CA VAL A 33 -0.24 -5.63 -1.96
C VAL A 33 -0.88 -6.69 -2.84
N ASP A 34 -0.61 -6.64 -4.14
CA ASP A 34 -0.89 -7.78 -5.02
C ASP A 34 0.17 -8.86 -4.79
N SER A 35 -0.22 -9.99 -4.19
CA SER A 35 0.70 -11.09 -3.90
C SER A 35 1.29 -11.74 -5.15
N SER A 36 0.68 -11.54 -6.32
CA SER A 36 1.17 -12.10 -7.59
C SER A 36 2.28 -11.27 -8.22
N SER A 37 2.19 -9.94 -8.19
CA SER A 37 3.15 -9.02 -8.81
C SER A 37 4.08 -8.34 -7.80
N GLY A 38 3.72 -8.33 -6.52
CA GLY A 38 4.38 -7.57 -5.47
C GLY A 38 4.13 -6.06 -5.57
N GLU A 39 3.25 -5.61 -6.46
CA GLU A 39 2.92 -4.20 -6.61
C GLU A 39 1.97 -3.72 -5.50
N TYR A 40 2.05 -2.43 -5.19
CA TYR A 40 1.26 -1.82 -4.15
C TYR A 40 0.21 -0.88 -4.73
N TYR A 41 -0.95 -0.86 -4.08
CA TYR A 41 -2.06 0.01 -4.44
C TYR A 41 -2.52 0.79 -3.20
N ILE A 42 -2.71 2.10 -3.37
CA ILE A 42 -3.12 3.01 -2.30
C ILE A 42 -4.38 3.76 -2.75
N SER A 43 -5.45 3.71 -1.95
CA SER A 43 -6.65 4.50 -2.20
C SER A 43 -6.48 5.91 -1.67
N ASN A 44 -6.89 6.90 -2.46
CA ASN A 44 -6.78 8.32 -2.14
C ASN A 44 -8.13 9.00 -2.29
N ILE A 45 -8.49 9.79 -1.29
CA ILE A 45 -9.65 10.68 -1.34
C ILE A 45 -9.19 12.03 -1.88
N ASN A 46 -9.85 12.52 -2.93
CA ASN A 46 -9.69 13.89 -3.38
C ASN A 46 -10.77 14.76 -2.72
N GLY A 47 -10.39 15.65 -1.81
CA GLY A 47 -11.35 16.52 -1.12
C GLY A 47 -12.00 15.89 0.12
N SER A 48 -13.33 15.89 0.17
CA SER A 48 -14.10 15.57 1.39
C SER A 48 -14.34 14.07 1.54
N PRO A 49 -14.15 13.48 2.74
CA PRO A 49 -14.29 12.04 2.96
C PRO A 49 -15.74 11.52 2.94
N VAL A 50 -16.73 12.41 2.82
CA VAL A 50 -18.16 12.07 2.79
C VAL A 50 -18.84 12.41 1.46
N HIS A 51 -18.10 13.02 0.52
CA HIS A 51 -18.66 13.37 -0.78
C HIS A 51 -18.67 12.19 -1.76
N ARG A 52 -19.57 12.29 -2.74
CA ARG A 52 -19.70 11.38 -3.88
C ARG A 52 -19.57 12.15 -5.19
N ASP A 53 -18.39 12.74 -5.35
CA ASP A 53 -17.97 13.61 -6.44
C ASP A 53 -17.24 12.88 -7.56
N ASN A 54 -17.05 11.56 -7.42
CA ASN A 54 -16.43 10.70 -8.42
C ASN A 54 -15.03 11.17 -8.86
N ASP A 55 -14.20 11.63 -7.92
CA ASP A 55 -12.86 12.14 -8.20
C ASP A 55 -11.74 11.47 -7.38
N GLY A 56 -12.08 10.43 -6.61
CA GLY A 56 -11.13 9.57 -5.93
C GLY A 56 -10.22 8.82 -6.91
N PHE A 57 -9.09 8.32 -6.41
CA PHE A 57 -8.13 7.63 -7.27
C PHE A 57 -7.27 6.61 -6.51
N ILE A 58 -6.68 5.69 -7.28
CA ILE A 58 -5.73 4.69 -6.78
C ILE A 58 -4.33 5.04 -7.27
N THR A 59 -3.36 5.12 -6.37
CA THR A 59 -1.93 5.22 -6.67
C THR A 59 -1.35 3.81 -6.78
N LYS A 60 -0.48 3.57 -7.76
CA LYS A 60 0.21 2.30 -7.97
C LYS A 60 1.73 2.46 -7.79
N LEU A 61 2.34 1.55 -7.03
CA LEU A 61 3.78 1.49 -6.78
C LEU A 61 4.34 0.12 -7.15
N ARG A 62 5.65 0.07 -7.40
CA ARG A 62 6.41 -1.19 -7.44
C ARG A 62 6.70 -1.68 -6.02
N SER A 63 7.17 -2.91 -5.92
CA SER A 63 7.60 -3.55 -4.67
C SER A 63 8.73 -2.81 -3.94
N ASP A 64 9.53 -2.02 -4.68
CA ASP A 64 10.59 -1.17 -4.12
C ASP A 64 10.10 0.21 -3.63
N GLY A 65 8.80 0.48 -3.74
CA GLY A 65 8.18 1.75 -3.36
C GLY A 65 8.21 2.83 -4.43
N SER A 66 8.84 2.59 -5.58
CA SER A 66 8.82 3.54 -6.70
C SER A 66 7.42 3.71 -7.27
N ILE A 67 7.04 4.97 -7.55
CA ILE A 67 5.74 5.28 -8.14
C ILE A 67 5.69 4.79 -9.58
N VAL A 68 4.74 3.90 -9.88
CA VAL A 68 4.41 3.49 -11.26
C VAL A 68 3.47 4.51 -11.88
N ALA A 69 2.38 4.83 -11.17
CA ALA A 69 1.40 5.82 -11.59
C ALA A 69 0.73 6.43 -10.36
N ARG A 70 0.75 7.76 -10.26
CA ARG A 70 0.10 8.48 -9.16
C ARG A 70 -1.43 8.42 -9.22
N THR A 71 -1.97 8.25 -10.41
CA THR A 71 -3.42 8.14 -10.65
C THR A 71 -3.62 6.99 -11.62
N PHE A 72 -3.44 5.76 -11.12
CA PHE A 72 -3.55 4.52 -11.89
C PHE A 72 -5.00 4.22 -12.27
N ILE A 73 -5.92 4.32 -11.30
CA ILE A 73 -7.37 4.29 -11.51
C ILE A 73 -7.92 5.63 -11.04
N LYS A 74 -8.81 6.25 -11.81
CA LYS A 74 -9.37 7.57 -11.51
C LYS A 74 -10.89 7.55 -11.63
N GLY A 75 -11.59 8.07 -10.62
CA GLY A 75 -12.99 8.41 -10.73
C GLY A 75 -13.24 9.38 -11.89
N GLY A 76 -14.37 9.19 -12.56
CA GLY A 76 -14.78 10.01 -13.70
C GLY A 76 -14.01 9.75 -15.00
N ALA A 77 -13.00 8.87 -14.98
CA ALA A 77 -12.29 8.43 -16.18
C ALA A 77 -12.80 7.05 -16.62
N HIS A 78 -12.95 6.86 -17.94
CA HIS A 78 -13.28 5.56 -18.54
C HIS A 78 -14.54 4.88 -17.97
N GLY A 79 -15.52 5.66 -17.50
CA GLY A 79 -16.74 5.14 -16.90
C GLY A 79 -16.57 4.55 -15.50
N ILE A 80 -15.40 4.74 -14.86
CA ILE A 80 -15.15 4.31 -13.49
C ILE A 80 -15.79 5.30 -12.53
N GLU A 81 -16.56 4.76 -11.58
CA GLU A 81 -17.06 5.51 -10.43
C GLU A 81 -16.17 5.23 -9.22
N LEU A 82 -15.49 6.27 -8.73
CA LEU A 82 -14.64 6.20 -7.54
C LEU A 82 -14.76 7.51 -6.76
N ASN A 83 -15.47 7.47 -5.64
CA ASN A 83 -15.82 8.64 -4.83
C ASN A 83 -14.74 8.93 -3.77
N ALA A 84 -14.99 8.60 -2.51
CA ALA A 84 -13.99 8.62 -1.44
C ALA A 84 -13.62 7.17 -1.07
N PRO A 85 -12.73 6.49 -1.82
CA PRO A 85 -12.46 5.06 -1.62
C PRO A 85 -11.68 4.80 -0.32
N LYS A 86 -12.32 4.10 0.62
CA LYS A 86 -11.78 3.80 1.95
C LYS A 86 -11.23 2.40 2.12
N GLY A 87 -11.49 1.52 1.16
CA GLY A 87 -11.06 0.14 1.17
C GLY A 87 -10.62 -0.30 -0.22
N LEU A 88 -9.87 -1.40 -0.26
CA LEU A 88 -9.40 -2.03 -1.48
C LEU A 88 -9.54 -3.54 -1.36
N ALA A 89 -9.79 -4.18 -2.50
CA ALA A 89 -9.68 -5.62 -2.63
C ALA A 89 -9.04 -5.98 -3.96
N ILE A 90 -8.33 -7.10 -3.99
CA ILE A 90 -7.80 -7.67 -5.22
C ILE A 90 -8.58 -8.95 -5.51
N ILE A 91 -9.35 -8.94 -6.60
CA ILE A 91 -10.06 -10.13 -7.10
C ILE A 91 -9.40 -10.55 -8.40
N ARG A 92 -8.81 -11.75 -8.43
CA ARG A 92 -8.22 -12.33 -9.65
C ARG A 92 -7.28 -11.33 -10.37
N ASN A 93 -6.41 -10.68 -9.59
CA ASN A 93 -5.42 -9.69 -10.07
C ASN A 93 -6.01 -8.35 -10.52
N VAL A 94 -7.28 -8.06 -10.21
CA VAL A 94 -7.92 -6.76 -10.42
C VAL A 94 -8.09 -6.08 -9.08
N CYS A 95 -7.50 -4.88 -8.94
CA CYS A 95 -7.74 -4.01 -7.79
C CYS A 95 -9.06 -3.26 -7.96
N MET A 96 -9.92 -3.32 -6.95
CA MET A 96 -11.21 -2.63 -6.84
C MET A 96 -11.31 -1.84 -5.54
#